data_AF-A0A7S4KXI2-F1
#
_entry.id   AF-A0A7S4KXI2-F1
#
_cell.length_a   1.000
_cell.length_b   1.000
_cell.length_c   1.000
_cell.angle_alpha   90.00
_cell.angle_beta   90.00
_cell.angle_gamma   90.00
#
_symmetry.space_group_name_H-M   'P 1'
#
loop_
_entity.id
_entity.type
_entity.pdbx_description
1 polymer ?
#
loop_
_entity_poly.entity_id
_entity_poly.type
_entity_poly.pdbx_seq_one_letter_code
_entity_poly.pdbx_strand_id
1 'polypeptide(L)'
;GRCVKALVALARGVPIVNIDWISASFKNKEWLHTRSYLCRDVPRPSVSRRQVLSELSSAVVGVYGNTKPGFSDLSLIIEGLGGHSKEITMATRRKKEDVNILVIPKDFQLSTLRSEVEHMPALKFVITDENLKEVIWEGDRSLIQKLDFSETNVSRNTDEQLTGHKGMPFLQEVPFSQQNVTRPMRIYPTSASSFPESKDGTYPAIRVGRNPASCAYLLPYEGVSRIHFALQLVKDVNQLKLYIEDQGSTNGIFVNKQKRLGRTEVHENDVILVGGGAGLEDGAFLDDTMKTEHSARFVVKIDSKFSD
;
A
#
# COMPACT_ATOMS: atom_id res chain seq x y z
N GLY A 1 0.80 12.44 3.48
CA GLY A 1 -0.26 11.59 2.88
C GLY A 1 -0.26 11.70 1.36
N ARG A 2 -0.53 10.58 0.65
CA ARG A 2 -0.48 10.43 -0.82
C ARG A 2 -1.69 11.06 -1.55
N CYS A 3 -2.08 12.29 -1.21
CA CYS A 3 -3.17 12.98 -1.92
C CYS A 3 -2.70 13.57 -3.26
N VAL A 4 -3.62 13.81 -4.18
CA VAL A 4 -3.32 14.34 -5.53
C VAL A 4 -2.50 15.64 -5.46
N LYS A 5 -2.88 16.57 -4.58
CA LYS A 5 -2.16 17.84 -4.41
C LYS A 5 -0.68 17.64 -4.02
N ALA A 6 -0.39 16.66 -3.16
CA ALA A 6 0.97 16.33 -2.79
C ALA A 6 1.76 15.74 -3.97
N LEU A 7 1.14 14.86 -4.76
CA LEU A 7 1.77 14.28 -5.94
C LEU A 7 2.05 15.33 -7.03
N VAL A 8 1.12 16.26 -7.27
CA VAL A 8 1.32 17.39 -8.17
C VAL A 8 2.47 18.28 -7.70
N ALA A 9 2.54 18.55 -6.39
CA ALA A 9 3.66 19.31 -5.81
C ALA A 9 5.00 18.59 -6.05
N LEU A 10 5.07 17.29 -5.76
CA LEU A 10 6.28 16.48 -6.00
C LEU A 10 6.69 16.41 -7.47
N ALA A 11 5.72 16.22 -8.37
CA ALA A 11 5.95 16.21 -9.81
C ALA A 11 6.57 17.53 -10.30
N ARG A 12 6.10 18.67 -9.77
CA ARG A 12 6.61 20.02 -10.07
C ARG A 12 7.88 20.41 -9.31
N GLY A 13 8.40 19.54 -8.44
CA GLY A 13 9.56 19.85 -7.60
C GLY A 13 9.27 20.86 -6.48
N VAL A 14 8.00 21.05 -6.11
CA VAL A 14 7.59 21.89 -4.99
C VAL A 14 7.84 21.13 -3.68
N PRO A 15 8.61 21.68 -2.73
CA PRO A 15 8.86 21.02 -1.45
C PRO A 15 7.58 20.89 -0.63
N ILE A 16 7.37 19.72 -0.02
CA ILE A 16 6.30 19.50 0.95
C ILE A 16 6.84 19.84 2.33
N VAL A 17 6.27 20.87 2.96
CA VAL A 17 6.64 21.34 4.30
C VAL A 17 5.55 21.05 5.32
N ASN A 18 5.94 20.95 6.58
CA ASN A 18 5.02 20.84 7.70
C ASN A 18 4.33 22.18 8.00
N ILE A 19 3.26 22.14 8.79
CA ILE A 19 2.49 23.33 9.16
C ILE A 19 3.31 24.32 10.01
N ASP A 20 4.36 23.85 10.69
CA ASP A 20 5.23 24.70 11.51
C ASP A 20 5.96 25.75 10.68
N TRP A 21 6.21 25.51 9.39
CA TRP A 21 6.78 26.51 8.49
C TRP A 21 5.93 27.79 8.45
N ILE A 22 4.61 27.62 8.36
CA ILE A 22 3.66 28.73 8.30
C ILE A 22 3.68 29.47 9.64
N SER A 23 3.52 28.75 10.75
CA SER A 23 3.52 29.32 12.10
C SER A 23 4.82 30.06 12.42
N ALA A 24 5.96 29.48 12.05
CA ALA A 24 7.26 30.08 12.26
C ALA A 24 7.49 31.30 11.36
N SER A 25 7.03 31.27 10.10
CA SER A 25 7.11 32.44 9.21
C SER A 25 6.27 33.61 9.72
N PHE A 26 5.04 33.34 10.18
CA PHE A 26 4.20 34.37 10.82
C PHE A 26 4.84 34.95 12.08
N LYS A 27 5.39 34.10 12.95
CA LYS A 27 6.05 34.51 14.19
C LYS A 27 7.26 35.43 13.94
N ASN A 28 8.05 35.12 12.92
CA ASN A 28 9.26 35.89 12.59
C ASN A 28 8.98 37.07 11.64
N LYS A 29 7.74 37.22 11.15
CA LYS A 29 7.33 38.24 10.16
C LYS A 29 8.17 38.19 8.87
N GLU A 30 8.65 37.01 8.50
CA GLU A 30 9.42 36.77 7.28
C GLU A 30 9.18 35.35 6.76
N TRP A 31 9.41 35.12 5.46
CA TRP A 31 9.33 33.79 4.86
C TRP A 31 10.60 33.00 5.18
N LEU A 32 10.47 32.03 6.08
CA LEU A 32 11.61 31.19 6.46
C LEU A 32 11.98 30.20 5.35
N HIS A 33 13.25 29.76 5.36
CA HIS A 33 13.72 28.78 4.39
C HIS A 33 13.03 27.40 4.60
N THR A 34 12.40 26.87 3.56
CA THR A 34 11.56 25.65 3.63
C THR A 34 12.32 24.38 4.02
N ARG A 35 13.63 24.31 3.74
CA ARG A 35 14.49 23.14 4.07
C ARG A 35 14.42 22.69 5.53
N SER A 36 14.26 23.62 6.48
CA SER A 36 14.19 23.31 7.92
C SER A 36 12.84 22.72 8.33
N TYR A 37 11.85 22.75 7.44
CA TYR A 37 10.46 22.40 7.71
C TYR A 37 9.91 21.32 6.78
N LEU A 38 10.78 20.61 6.05
CA LEU A 38 10.33 19.53 5.16
C LEU A 38 9.62 18.42 5.95
N CYS A 39 8.53 17.92 5.40
CA CYS A 39 7.85 16.75 5.93
C CYS A 39 8.80 15.54 5.99
N ARG A 40 8.76 14.80 7.10
CA ARG A 40 9.65 13.65 7.35
C ARG A 40 9.18 12.37 6.64
N ASP A 41 7.88 12.27 6.40
CA ASP A 41 7.21 11.13 5.74
C ASP A 41 7.29 11.18 4.20
N VAL A 42 7.86 12.25 3.64
CA VAL A 42 8.02 12.41 2.19
C VAL A 42 9.41 11.92 1.77
N PRO A 43 9.51 10.87 0.94
CA PRO A 43 10.78 10.35 0.45
C PRO A 43 11.62 11.41 -0.29
N ARG A 44 12.95 11.30 -0.19
CA ARG A 44 13.90 12.27 -0.76
C ARG A 44 14.91 11.56 -1.69
N PRO A 45 14.50 11.18 -2.90
CA PRO A 45 15.42 10.70 -3.92
C PRO A 45 16.53 11.72 -4.21
N SER A 46 17.67 11.22 -4.66
CA SER A 46 18.83 12.01 -5.08
C SER A 46 18.57 12.82 -6.36
N VAL A 47 17.53 12.47 -7.11
CA VAL A 47 17.12 13.11 -8.37
C VAL A 47 15.67 13.62 -8.29
N SER A 48 15.35 14.61 -9.11
CA SER A 48 13.99 15.16 -9.19
C SER A 48 12.99 14.13 -9.75
N ARG A 49 11.69 14.24 -9.41
CA ARG A 49 10.66 13.31 -9.92
C ARG A 49 10.55 13.33 -11.45
N ARG A 50 10.81 14.49 -12.06
CA ARG A 50 10.91 14.64 -13.52
C ARG A 50 12.06 13.82 -14.11
N GLN A 51 13.19 13.70 -13.40
CA GLN A 51 14.31 12.86 -13.83
C GLN A 51 14.03 11.37 -13.58
N VAL A 52 13.37 11.03 -12.47
CA VAL A 52 12.92 9.64 -12.19
C VAL A 52 12.04 9.12 -13.32
N LEU A 53 11.13 9.97 -13.81
CA LEU A 53 10.15 9.65 -14.86
C LEU A 53 10.45 10.43 -16.14
N SER A 54 11.71 10.40 -16.59
CA SER A 54 12.14 11.13 -17.79
C SER A 54 11.36 10.73 -19.05
N GLU A 55 10.83 9.51 -19.11
CA GLU A 55 10.01 9.03 -20.22
C GLU A 55 8.68 9.80 -20.35
N LEU A 56 8.17 10.37 -19.25
CA LEU A 56 6.95 11.17 -19.26
C LEU A 56 7.19 12.60 -19.73
N SER A 57 8.40 13.13 -19.60
CA SER A 57 8.71 14.56 -19.82
C SER A 57 8.52 15.06 -21.27
N SER A 58 8.32 14.15 -22.22
CA SER A 58 8.00 14.47 -23.62
C SER A 58 6.98 13.51 -24.22
N ALA A 59 6.36 12.66 -23.41
CA ALA A 59 5.41 11.66 -23.88
C ALA A 59 4.00 12.24 -23.96
N VAL A 60 3.26 11.79 -24.98
CA VAL A 60 1.80 11.85 -24.96
C VAL A 60 1.31 10.68 -24.12
N VAL A 61 0.69 11.00 -22.99
CA VAL A 61 0.21 10.02 -22.01
C VAL A 61 -1.30 9.89 -22.14
N GLY A 62 -1.76 8.75 -22.62
CA GLY A 62 -3.17 8.42 -22.63
C GLY A 62 -3.60 8.04 -21.22
N VAL A 63 -4.60 8.73 -20.68
CA VAL A 63 -5.21 8.37 -19.40
C VAL A 63 -6.58 7.78 -19.70
N TYR A 64 -6.73 6.51 -19.35
CA TYR A 64 -7.92 5.73 -19.62
C TYR A 64 -8.90 5.86 -18.44
N GLY A 65 -10.16 6.21 -18.70
CA GLY A 65 -11.16 6.30 -17.63
C GLY A 65 -12.53 6.77 -18.10
N ASN A 66 -13.57 6.34 -17.38
CA ASN A 66 -14.97 6.68 -17.67
C ASN A 66 -15.49 7.88 -16.86
N THR A 67 -14.67 8.49 -15.99
CA THR A 67 -15.10 9.58 -15.11
C THR A 67 -14.15 10.78 -15.17
N LYS A 68 -14.71 11.97 -15.48
CA LYS A 68 -13.99 13.24 -15.56
C LYS A 68 -13.08 13.58 -14.36
N PRO A 69 -13.44 13.24 -13.09
CA PRO A 69 -12.61 13.58 -11.93
C PRO A 69 -11.25 12.86 -11.93
N GLY A 70 -11.23 11.56 -12.27
CA GLY A 70 -9.99 10.77 -12.26
C GLY A 70 -9.00 11.22 -13.33
N PHE A 71 -9.52 11.61 -14.50
CA PHE A 71 -8.71 12.19 -15.57
C PHE A 71 -8.05 13.51 -15.15
N SER A 72 -8.84 14.43 -14.56
CA SER A 72 -8.34 15.76 -14.15
C SER A 72 -7.22 15.68 -13.12
N ASP A 73 -7.26 14.70 -12.22
CA ASP A 73 -6.23 14.56 -11.19
C ASP A 73 -4.90 14.05 -11.77
N LEU A 74 -4.98 13.07 -12.66
CA LEU A 74 -3.80 12.49 -13.31
C LEU A 74 -3.19 13.44 -14.34
N SER A 75 -4.01 14.23 -15.06
CA SER A 75 -3.50 15.21 -16.02
C SER A 75 -2.57 16.22 -15.37
N LEU A 76 -2.95 16.77 -14.21
CA LEU A 76 -2.14 17.72 -13.45
C LEU A 76 -0.79 17.12 -13.00
N ILE A 77 -0.80 15.84 -12.66
CA ILE A 77 0.41 15.11 -12.26
C ILE A 77 1.33 14.93 -13.48
N ILE A 78 0.78 14.45 -14.60
CA ILE A 78 1.52 14.21 -15.86
C ILE A 78 2.12 15.53 -16.38
N GLU A 79 1.34 16.61 -16.40
CA GLU A 79 1.79 17.96 -16.77
C GLU A 79 2.89 18.46 -15.82
N GLY A 80 2.77 18.18 -14.52
CA GLY A 80 3.81 18.48 -13.54
C GLY A 80 5.14 17.81 -13.87
N LEU A 81 5.10 16.56 -14.35
CA LEU A 81 6.27 15.82 -14.83
C LEU A 81 6.79 16.33 -16.19
N GLY A 82 6.03 17.16 -16.90
CA GLY A 82 6.37 17.72 -18.21
C GLY A 82 5.73 16.97 -19.40
N GLY A 83 4.87 15.98 -19.14
CA GLY A 83 4.18 15.24 -20.20
C GLY A 83 2.91 15.92 -20.68
N HIS A 84 2.34 15.38 -21.76
CA HIS A 84 1.05 15.82 -22.31
C HIS A 84 0.00 14.73 -22.08
N SER A 85 -1.00 14.98 -21.24
CA SER A 85 -2.07 14.01 -21.03
C SER A 85 -3.17 14.10 -22.09
N LYS A 86 -3.70 12.96 -22.54
CA LYS A 86 -4.90 12.86 -23.36
C LYS A 86 -5.91 11.93 -22.73
N GLU A 87 -7.17 12.34 -22.68
CA GLU A 87 -8.26 11.48 -22.21
C GLU A 87 -8.57 10.43 -23.28
N ILE A 88 -8.49 9.16 -22.88
CA ILE A 88 -8.80 8.03 -23.75
C ILE A 88 -10.12 7.40 -23.29
N THR A 89 -11.09 7.42 -24.19
CA THR A 89 -12.40 6.78 -24.00
C THR A 89 -12.64 5.73 -25.07
N MET A 90 -13.60 4.83 -24.83
CA MET A 90 -14.00 3.82 -25.83
C MET A 90 -14.45 4.43 -27.16
N ALA A 91 -15.05 5.62 -27.13
CA ALA A 91 -15.56 6.29 -28.32
C ALA A 91 -14.46 6.97 -29.17
N THR A 92 -13.23 7.12 -28.68
CA THR A 92 -12.21 7.99 -29.30
C THR A 92 -11.02 7.23 -29.89
N ARG A 93 -11.27 6.30 -30.82
CA ARG A 93 -10.22 5.50 -31.49
C ARG A 93 -9.12 6.33 -32.16
N ARG A 94 -9.47 7.40 -32.88
CA ARG A 94 -8.49 8.25 -33.61
C ARG A 94 -7.54 9.03 -32.70
N LYS A 95 -7.82 9.15 -31.40
CA LYS A 95 -6.98 9.89 -30.44
C LYS A 95 -5.84 9.04 -29.85
N LYS A 96 -5.71 7.79 -30.29
CA LYS A 96 -4.84 6.78 -29.67
C LYS A 96 -3.48 6.61 -30.38
N GLU A 97 -3.34 7.07 -31.63
CA GLU A 97 -2.19 6.76 -32.50
C GLU A 97 -0.85 7.31 -32.00
N ASP A 98 -0.87 8.48 -31.34
CA ASP A 98 0.33 9.16 -30.84
C ASP A 98 0.59 8.93 -29.35
N VAL A 99 -0.21 8.10 -28.68
CA VAL A 99 -0.04 7.80 -27.26
C VAL A 99 1.21 6.97 -27.04
N ASN A 100 2.17 7.51 -26.28
CA ASN A 100 3.42 6.82 -25.95
C ASN A 100 3.31 5.97 -24.68
N ILE A 101 2.50 6.40 -23.73
CA ILE A 101 2.31 5.72 -22.44
C ILE A 101 0.82 5.70 -22.14
N LEU A 102 0.28 4.55 -21.77
CA LEU A 102 -1.13 4.41 -21.38
C LEU A 102 -1.21 4.18 -19.87
N VAL A 103 -1.97 5.02 -19.18
CA VAL A 103 -2.27 4.91 -17.75
C VAL A 103 -3.70 4.41 -17.60
N ILE A 104 -3.88 3.28 -16.92
CA ILE A 104 -5.20 2.66 -16.70
C ILE A 104 -5.54 2.61 -15.21
N PRO A 105 -6.83 2.52 -14.82
CA PRO A 105 -7.19 2.28 -13.43
C PRO A 105 -6.62 0.95 -12.93
N LYS A 106 -6.19 0.88 -11.67
CA LYS A 106 -5.67 -0.36 -11.05
C LYS A 106 -6.58 -1.58 -11.28
N ASP A 107 -7.89 -1.41 -11.13
CA ASP A 107 -8.87 -2.51 -11.23
C ASP A 107 -9.36 -2.75 -12.67
N PHE A 108 -8.67 -2.20 -13.68
CA PHE A 108 -9.08 -2.30 -15.07
C PHE A 108 -8.66 -3.62 -15.72
N GLN A 109 -9.59 -4.31 -16.39
CA GLN A 109 -9.32 -5.58 -17.07
C GLN A 109 -8.53 -5.37 -18.37
N LEU A 110 -7.25 -5.73 -18.36
CA LEU A 110 -6.34 -5.58 -19.52
C LEU A 110 -6.82 -6.27 -20.79
N SER A 111 -7.52 -7.40 -20.67
CA SER A 111 -8.08 -8.16 -21.79
C SER A 111 -8.98 -7.30 -22.69
N THR A 112 -9.69 -6.33 -22.12
CA THR A 112 -10.60 -5.43 -22.85
C THR A 112 -9.86 -4.44 -23.75
N LEU A 113 -8.61 -4.09 -23.41
CA LEU A 113 -7.78 -3.13 -24.15
C LEU A 113 -6.93 -3.78 -25.24
N ARG A 114 -6.83 -5.11 -25.28
CA ARG A 114 -5.86 -5.82 -26.13
C ARG A 114 -5.96 -5.41 -27.60
N SER A 115 -7.16 -5.50 -28.16
CA SER A 115 -7.40 -5.13 -29.55
C SER A 115 -7.07 -3.67 -29.85
N GLU A 116 -7.05 -2.79 -28.85
CA GLU A 116 -6.86 -1.36 -29.05
C GLU A 116 -5.40 -0.97 -28.91
N VAL A 117 -4.68 -1.62 -27.99
CA VAL A 117 -3.24 -1.52 -27.83
C VAL A 117 -2.52 -2.00 -29.09
N GLU A 118 -3.02 -3.04 -29.76
CA GLU A 118 -2.51 -3.49 -31.07
C GLU A 118 -2.58 -2.40 -32.16
N HIS A 119 -3.46 -1.41 -32.01
CA HIS A 119 -3.60 -0.28 -32.94
C HIS A 119 -2.91 1.01 -32.44
N MET A 120 -2.07 0.94 -31.40
CA MET A 120 -1.30 2.08 -30.88
C MET A 120 0.20 1.92 -31.20
N PRO A 121 0.64 2.24 -32.44
CA PRO A 121 2.02 1.99 -32.87
C PRO A 121 3.08 2.79 -32.09
N ALA A 122 2.70 3.92 -31.48
CA ALA A 122 3.59 4.75 -30.68
C ALA A 122 3.72 4.30 -29.21
N LEU A 123 2.87 3.36 -28.76
CA LEU A 123 2.78 2.95 -27.37
C LEU A 123 4.01 2.15 -26.95
N LYS A 124 4.71 2.64 -25.92
CA LYS A 124 5.92 2.03 -25.38
C LYS A 124 5.64 1.08 -24.23
N PHE A 125 4.71 1.44 -23.34
CA PHE A 125 4.29 0.60 -22.22
C PHE A 125 2.99 1.11 -21.59
N VAL A 126 2.38 0.25 -20.77
CA VAL A 126 1.15 0.52 -20.02
C VAL A 126 1.43 0.37 -18.52
N ILE A 127 0.88 1.27 -17.71
CA ILE A 127 0.99 1.25 -16.24
C ILE A 127 -0.37 1.54 -15.61
N THR A 128 -0.53 1.17 -14.34
CA THR A 128 -1.71 1.58 -13.57
C THR A 128 -1.55 2.98 -12.98
N ASP A 129 -2.67 3.64 -12.69
CA ASP A 129 -2.68 4.94 -12.02
C ASP A 129 -2.09 4.88 -10.61
N GLU A 130 -2.32 3.78 -9.89
CA GLU A 130 -1.72 3.54 -8.58
C GLU A 130 -0.21 3.35 -8.66
N ASN A 131 0.29 2.57 -9.63
CA ASN A 131 1.73 2.39 -9.83
C ASN A 131 2.41 3.74 -10.14
N LEU A 132 1.79 4.57 -10.99
CA LEU A 132 2.31 5.92 -11.27
C LEU A 132 2.36 6.78 -9.99
N LYS A 133 1.31 6.78 -9.18
CA LYS A 133 1.25 7.54 -7.92
C LYS A 133 2.33 7.08 -6.93
N GLU A 134 2.56 5.77 -6.85
CA GLU A 134 3.58 5.17 -5.99
C GLU A 134 4.99 5.57 -6.42
N VAL A 135 5.32 5.43 -7.71
CA VAL A 135 6.64 5.81 -8.27
C VAL A 135 6.94 7.29 -8.00
N ILE A 136 5.96 8.19 -8.10
CA ILE A 136 6.13 9.63 -7.84
C ILE A 136 6.38 9.90 -6.35
N TRP A 137 5.62 9.23 -5.47
CA TRP A 137 5.73 9.39 -4.04
C TRP A 137 7.11 8.94 -3.55
N GLU A 138 7.48 7.70 -3.86
CA GLU A 138 8.77 7.11 -3.49
C GLU A 138 9.93 7.79 -4.21
N GLY A 139 9.71 8.26 -5.44
CA GLY A 139 10.76 8.85 -6.27
C GLY A 139 11.75 7.81 -6.77
N ASP A 140 11.29 6.57 -6.99
CA ASP A 140 12.11 5.46 -7.45
C ASP A 140 11.55 4.85 -8.75
N ARG A 141 12.34 4.95 -9.81
CA ARG A 141 11.98 4.44 -11.14
C ARG A 141 11.91 2.91 -11.17
N SER A 142 12.63 2.23 -10.28
CA SER A 142 12.65 0.76 -10.22
C SER A 142 11.26 0.17 -9.91
N LEU A 143 10.38 0.96 -9.30
CA LEU A 143 9.02 0.58 -8.95
C LEU A 143 8.04 0.62 -10.14
N ILE A 144 8.46 1.06 -11.33
CA ILE A 144 7.58 1.04 -12.51
C ILE A 144 7.24 -0.41 -12.88
N GLN A 145 5.95 -0.74 -12.82
CA GLN A 145 5.43 -2.05 -13.20
C GLN A 145 4.76 -1.95 -14.57
N LYS A 146 5.50 -2.35 -15.61
CA LYS A 146 4.96 -2.39 -16.97
C LYS A 146 4.01 -3.57 -17.12
N LEU A 147 2.86 -3.32 -17.73
CA LEU A 147 1.90 -4.36 -18.09
C LEU A 147 2.21 -4.83 -19.52
N ASP A 148 2.62 -6.09 -19.64
CA ASP A 148 2.96 -6.71 -20.93
C ASP A 148 1.71 -7.32 -21.58
N PHE A 149 1.50 -7.02 -22.86
CA PHE A 149 0.42 -7.58 -23.69
C PHE A 149 0.88 -8.79 -24.51
N SER A 150 2.19 -9.05 -24.55
CA SER A 150 2.81 -10.13 -25.32
C SER A 150 2.56 -11.51 -24.72
N GLU A 151 2.15 -11.59 -23.46
CA GLU A 151 1.72 -12.84 -22.86
C GLU A 151 0.25 -13.10 -23.20
N THR A 152 0.03 -13.73 -24.36
CA THR A 152 -1.00 -14.77 -24.41
C THR A 152 -0.80 -15.68 -23.20
N ASN A 153 -1.83 -15.86 -22.38
CA ASN A 153 -1.94 -16.76 -21.23
C ASN A 153 -1.51 -18.23 -21.49
N VAL A 154 -0.27 -18.49 -21.88
CA VAL A 154 0.26 -19.84 -22.16
C VAL A 154 1.67 -20.05 -21.56
N SER A 155 2.29 -19.04 -20.94
CA SER A 155 3.59 -19.26 -20.25
C SER A 155 3.80 -18.41 -19.00
N ARG A 156 2.78 -18.34 -18.13
CA ARG A 156 3.00 -18.15 -16.68
C ARG A 156 2.52 -19.33 -15.83
N ASN A 157 2.29 -20.48 -16.48
CA ASN A 157 1.88 -21.70 -15.80
C ASN A 157 3.06 -22.65 -15.43
N THR A 158 4.31 -22.15 -15.40
CA THR A 158 5.46 -22.94 -14.92
C THR A 158 6.03 -22.49 -13.58
N ASP A 159 5.52 -21.41 -12.98
CA ASP A 159 5.64 -21.14 -11.53
C ASP A 159 4.27 -21.24 -10.80
N GLU A 160 3.16 -21.41 -11.52
CA GLU A 160 1.82 -21.73 -10.97
C GLU A 160 1.66 -23.21 -10.56
N GLN A 161 2.73 -24.02 -10.55
CA GLN A 161 2.70 -25.26 -9.77
C GLN A 161 2.81 -25.03 -8.26
N LEU A 162 2.80 -23.76 -7.82
CA LEU A 162 2.64 -23.36 -6.42
C LEU A 162 1.27 -22.77 -6.07
N THR A 163 0.32 -22.61 -7.01
CA THR A 163 -0.96 -21.91 -6.77
C THR A 163 -2.14 -22.84 -6.47
N GLY A 164 -1.92 -23.80 -5.57
CA GLY A 164 -2.99 -24.40 -4.78
C GLY A 164 -3.30 -23.62 -3.49
N HIS A 165 -2.62 -22.50 -3.24
CA HIS A 165 -2.75 -21.77 -1.99
C HIS A 165 -4.05 -20.94 -1.97
N LYS A 166 -4.98 -21.37 -1.11
CA LYS A 166 -6.23 -20.67 -0.77
C LYS A 166 -5.96 -19.27 -0.18
N GLY A 167 -5.79 -18.26 -1.04
CA GLY A 167 -5.72 -16.85 -0.71
C GLY A 167 -4.64 -16.45 0.31
N MET A 168 -4.42 -15.14 0.47
CA MET A 168 -3.40 -14.62 1.40
C MET A 168 -4.05 -14.09 2.68
N PRO A 169 -3.73 -14.62 3.87
CA PRO A 169 -4.30 -14.12 5.11
C PRO A 169 -3.70 -12.76 5.51
N PHE A 170 -4.55 -11.85 5.99
CA PHE A 170 -4.18 -10.51 6.47
C PHE A 170 -5.01 -10.10 7.70
N LEU A 171 -4.50 -9.14 8.48
CA LEU A 171 -5.27 -8.53 9.57
C LEU A 171 -5.97 -7.26 9.08
N GLN A 172 -7.30 -7.21 9.21
CA GLN A 172 -8.10 -6.03 8.94
C GLN A 172 -8.54 -5.38 10.25
N GLU A 173 -8.21 -4.11 10.46
CA GLU A 173 -8.60 -3.36 11.63
C GLU A 173 -10.13 -3.17 11.69
N VAL A 174 -10.68 -3.33 12.89
CA VAL A 174 -12.07 -3.07 13.22
C VAL A 174 -12.12 -1.90 14.20
N PRO A 175 -12.56 -0.71 13.78
CA PRO A 175 -12.59 0.46 14.66
C PRO A 175 -13.58 0.27 15.81
N PHE A 176 -13.20 0.72 17.01
CA PHE A 176 -14.02 0.60 18.23
C PHE A 176 -15.25 1.51 18.24
N SER A 177 -15.20 2.62 17.52
CA SER A 177 -16.34 3.53 17.35
C SER A 177 -16.67 3.67 15.86
N GLN A 178 -17.95 3.91 15.54
CA GLN A 178 -18.41 4.24 14.18
C GLN A 178 -17.89 5.61 13.68
N GLN A 179 -16.80 6.14 14.25
CA GLN A 179 -16.14 7.29 13.67
C GLN A 179 -15.69 6.93 12.26
N ASN A 180 -15.89 7.87 11.33
CA ASN A 180 -15.64 7.73 9.89
C ASN A 180 -14.16 7.45 9.59
N VAL A 181 -13.67 6.25 9.89
CA VAL A 181 -12.40 5.76 9.41
C VAL A 181 -12.60 5.44 7.94
N THR A 182 -12.20 6.38 7.08
CA THR A 182 -12.46 6.30 5.63
C THR A 182 -11.84 5.07 4.96
N ARG A 183 -10.86 4.41 5.60
CA ARG A 183 -10.26 3.13 5.17
C ARG A 183 -9.73 2.35 6.38
N PRO A 184 -10.21 1.12 6.68
CA PRO A 184 -9.66 0.31 7.76
C PRO A 184 -8.19 -0.03 7.50
N MET A 185 -7.36 0.03 8.54
CA MET A 185 -5.95 -0.37 8.42
C MET A 185 -5.85 -1.86 8.10
N ARG A 186 -4.92 -2.21 7.20
CA ARG A 186 -4.57 -3.59 6.88
C ARG A 186 -3.11 -3.82 7.25
N ILE A 187 -2.84 -4.91 7.98
CA ILE A 187 -1.49 -5.34 8.33
C ILE A 187 -1.21 -6.62 7.55
N TYR A 188 -0.16 -6.60 6.72
CA TYR A 188 0.47 -7.76 6.06
C TYR A 188 -0.32 -8.40 4.87
N PRO A 189 0.36 -8.92 3.83
CA PRO A 189 1.08 -8.20 2.77
C PRO A 189 0.15 -7.51 1.78
N THR A 190 0.67 -6.48 1.09
CA THR A 190 0.01 -5.86 -0.06
C THR A 190 0.39 -6.50 -1.41
N SER A 191 1.42 -7.35 -1.46
CA SER A 191 1.77 -8.21 -2.62
C SER A 191 2.76 -9.32 -2.25
N ALA A 192 2.72 -10.46 -2.96
CA ALA A 192 3.69 -11.56 -2.81
C ALA A 192 5.14 -11.14 -3.13
N SER A 193 5.33 -10.19 -4.05
CA SER A 193 6.66 -9.65 -4.42
C SER A 193 7.38 -8.90 -3.30
N SER A 194 6.67 -8.45 -2.28
CA SER A 194 7.25 -7.76 -1.11
C SER A 194 7.82 -8.70 -0.05
N PHE A 195 7.68 -10.02 -0.24
CA PHE A 195 8.09 -11.04 0.72
C PHE A 195 8.85 -12.18 0.03
N PRO A 196 10.19 -12.10 -0.07
CA PRO A 196 10.97 -13.22 -0.57
C PRO A 196 10.83 -14.41 0.40
N GLU A 197 10.36 -15.54 -0.11
CA GLU A 197 10.30 -16.82 0.60
C GLU A 197 11.73 -17.21 1.04
N SER A 198 11.92 -17.57 2.31
CA SER A 198 13.19 -18.17 2.73
C SER A 198 13.34 -19.57 2.15
N LYS A 199 14.55 -20.11 2.16
CA LYS A 199 14.82 -21.49 1.69
C LYS A 199 14.01 -22.57 2.43
N ASP A 200 13.52 -22.25 3.63
CA ASP A 200 12.78 -23.17 4.49
C ASP A 200 11.25 -22.98 4.38
N GLY A 201 10.77 -22.23 3.38
CA GLY A 201 9.34 -21.96 3.19
C GLY A 201 8.72 -21.03 4.24
N THR A 202 9.56 -20.37 5.06
CA THR A 202 9.12 -19.36 6.02
C THR A 202 9.34 -17.95 5.48
N TYR A 203 8.46 -17.03 5.85
CA TYR A 203 8.64 -15.61 5.55
C TYR A 203 9.22 -14.88 6.76
N PRO A 204 10.01 -13.80 6.57
CA PRO A 204 10.52 -13.01 7.67
C PRO A 204 9.38 -12.49 8.55
N ALA A 205 9.51 -12.66 9.87
CA ALA A 205 8.49 -12.19 10.78
C ALA A 205 8.42 -10.66 10.78
N ILE A 206 7.22 -10.09 10.69
CA ILE A 206 7.01 -8.65 10.83
C ILE A 206 6.62 -8.30 12.24
N ARG A 207 7.38 -7.36 12.80
CA ARG A 207 7.11 -6.76 14.09
C ARG A 207 6.09 -5.64 13.98
N VAL A 208 5.13 -5.66 14.89
CA VAL A 208 4.06 -4.68 15.02
C VAL A 208 4.11 -4.07 16.42
N GLY A 209 3.97 -2.75 16.53
CA GLY A 209 4.07 -2.06 17.82
C GLY A 209 4.06 -0.54 17.69
N ARG A 210 4.57 0.17 18.71
CA ARG A 210 4.68 1.64 18.72
C ARG A 210 6.04 2.20 18.27
N ASN A 211 7.07 1.37 18.14
CA ASN A 211 8.43 1.85 17.87
C ASN A 211 8.75 1.88 16.36
N PRO A 212 8.90 3.06 15.72
CA PRO A 212 9.25 3.18 14.30
C PRO A 212 10.60 2.56 13.94
N ALA A 213 11.53 2.44 14.91
CA ALA A 213 12.86 1.88 14.63
C ALA A 213 12.89 0.35 14.61
N SER A 214 11.85 -0.34 15.11
CA SER A 214 11.86 -1.79 15.29
C SER A 214 10.62 -2.50 14.76
N CYS A 215 9.61 -1.76 14.33
CA CYS A 215 8.34 -2.30 13.83
C CYS A 215 8.11 -1.84 12.39
N ALA A 216 7.67 -2.77 11.55
CA ALA A 216 7.25 -2.44 10.18
C ALA A 216 5.85 -1.83 10.15
N TYR A 217 4.99 -2.19 11.10
CA TYR A 217 3.66 -1.58 11.27
C TYR A 217 3.54 -0.89 12.62
N LEU A 218 3.06 0.36 12.56
CA LEU A 218 2.89 1.21 13.72
C LEU A 218 1.43 1.28 14.13
N LEU A 219 1.18 0.95 15.39
CA LEU A 219 -0.12 1.02 16.03
C LEU A 219 -0.12 2.18 17.03
N PRO A 220 -0.85 3.27 16.78
CA PRO A 220 -0.78 4.50 17.58
C PRO A 220 -1.62 4.43 18.87
N TYR A 221 -1.83 3.24 19.41
CA TYR A 221 -2.68 3.00 20.58
C TYR A 221 -1.85 2.95 21.86
N GLU A 222 -2.29 3.64 22.91
CA GLU A 222 -1.55 3.72 24.18
C GLU A 222 -1.36 2.35 24.84
N GLY A 223 -2.34 1.46 24.67
CA GLY A 223 -2.31 0.09 25.17
C GLY A 223 -1.34 -0.83 24.42
N VAL A 224 -0.63 -0.36 23.40
CA VAL A 224 0.30 -1.17 22.61
C VAL A 224 1.74 -1.00 23.10
N SER A 225 2.53 -2.07 23.26
CA SER A 225 3.96 -1.98 23.60
C SER A 225 4.84 -1.48 22.44
N ARG A 226 6.11 -1.15 22.73
CA ARG A 226 7.09 -0.67 21.72
C ARG A 226 7.25 -1.66 20.57
N ILE A 227 7.45 -2.93 20.91
CA ILE A 227 7.30 -4.10 20.06
C ILE A 227 6.22 -4.92 20.75
N HIS A 228 5.09 -5.16 20.12
CA HIS A 228 3.95 -5.80 20.77
C HIS A 228 3.82 -7.25 20.36
N PHE A 229 3.74 -7.50 19.05
CA PHE A 229 3.63 -8.84 18.51
C PHE A 229 4.38 -8.94 17.19
N ALA A 230 4.62 -10.17 16.75
CA ALA A 230 5.13 -10.50 15.44
C ALA A 230 4.09 -11.30 14.65
N LEU A 231 4.06 -11.08 13.34
CA LEU A 231 3.32 -11.88 12.37
C LEU A 231 4.30 -12.67 11.53
N GLN A 232 4.01 -13.94 11.29
CA GLN A 232 4.83 -14.79 10.45
C GLN A 232 3.95 -15.64 9.55
N LEU A 233 4.21 -15.56 8.24
CA LEU A 233 3.65 -16.52 7.29
C LEU A 233 4.53 -17.77 7.21
N VAL A 234 3.89 -18.92 7.15
CA VAL A 234 4.52 -20.20 6.88
C VAL A 234 3.79 -20.85 5.73
N LYS A 235 4.55 -21.33 4.76
CA LYS A 235 4.01 -22.14 3.67
C LYS A 235 3.74 -23.56 4.18
N ASP A 236 2.49 -24.00 4.06
CA ASP A 236 2.10 -25.39 4.24
C ASP A 236 1.75 -25.99 2.86
N VAL A 237 1.64 -27.32 2.79
CA VAL A 237 1.47 -28.10 1.54
C VAL A 237 0.39 -27.52 0.62
N ASN A 238 -0.72 -27.01 1.19
CA ASN A 238 -1.87 -26.52 0.42
C ASN A 238 -2.31 -25.08 0.74
N GLN A 239 -1.68 -24.38 1.70
CA GLN A 239 -2.09 -23.02 2.07
C GLN A 239 -1.00 -22.25 2.82
N LEU A 240 -1.12 -20.92 2.83
CA LEU A 240 -0.34 -20.07 3.71
C LEU A 240 -0.98 -20.04 5.10
N LYS A 241 -0.20 -20.34 6.12
CA LYS A 241 -0.60 -20.23 7.53
C LYS A 241 -0.07 -18.94 8.11
N LEU A 242 -0.94 -18.19 8.78
CA LEU A 242 -0.58 -16.99 9.52
C LEU A 242 -0.40 -17.34 10.99
N TYR A 243 0.78 -17.03 11.51
CA TYR A 243 1.09 -17.12 12.93
C TYR A 243 1.22 -15.73 13.53
N ILE A 244 0.74 -15.61 14.76
CA ILE A 244 0.90 -14.43 15.59
C ILE A 244 1.62 -14.80 16.89
N GLU A 245 2.54 -13.96 17.34
CA GLU A 245 3.33 -14.22 18.54
C GLU A 245 3.47 -12.95 19.36
N ASP A 246 3.10 -13.00 20.63
CA ASP A 246 3.35 -11.91 21.57
C ASP A 246 4.85 -11.74 21.81
N GLN A 247 5.34 -10.50 21.77
CA GLN A 247 6.77 -10.21 21.94
C GLN A 247 7.05 -9.69 23.36
N GLY A 248 6.38 -10.27 24.36
CA GLY A 248 6.47 -9.84 25.75
C GLY A 248 5.76 -8.50 25.99
N SER A 249 4.57 -8.34 25.41
CA SER A 249 3.82 -7.09 25.54
C SER A 249 3.25 -6.93 26.94
N THR A 250 3.12 -5.68 27.40
CA THR A 250 2.63 -5.38 28.75
C THR A 250 1.15 -5.73 28.90
N ASN A 251 0.38 -5.50 27.84
CA ASN A 251 -1.07 -5.61 27.87
C ASN A 251 -1.60 -6.85 27.15
N GLY A 252 -0.70 -7.67 26.60
CA GLY A 252 -1.00 -8.95 25.97
C GLY A 252 -1.65 -8.83 24.60
N ILE A 253 -1.66 -9.97 23.91
CA ILE A 253 -2.45 -10.22 22.72
C ILE A 253 -3.50 -11.30 22.99
N PHE A 254 -4.68 -11.11 22.41
CA PHE A 254 -5.80 -12.03 22.56
C PHE A 254 -6.29 -12.49 21.20
N VAL A 255 -6.47 -13.79 21.05
CA VAL A 255 -7.09 -14.42 19.88
C VAL A 255 -8.41 -15.00 20.33
N ASN A 256 -9.51 -14.53 19.75
CA ASN A 256 -10.88 -14.93 20.13
C ASN A 256 -11.15 -14.79 21.64
N LYS A 257 -10.80 -13.61 22.20
CA LYS A 257 -10.86 -13.26 23.63
C LYS A 257 -9.91 -14.05 24.54
N GLN A 258 -9.12 -14.99 24.04
CA GLN A 258 -8.18 -15.75 24.86
C GLN A 258 -6.77 -15.19 24.74
N LYS A 259 -6.11 -14.91 25.87
CA LYS A 259 -4.73 -14.42 25.90
C LYS A 259 -3.77 -15.47 25.34
N ARG A 260 -2.78 -15.01 24.57
CA ARG A 260 -1.73 -15.85 23.99
C ARG A 260 -0.36 -15.22 24.24
N LEU A 261 0.57 -15.97 24.84
CA LEU A 261 1.97 -15.56 24.97
C LEU A 261 2.88 -16.24 23.94
N GLY A 262 2.48 -17.42 23.44
CA GLY A 262 3.23 -18.18 22.44
C GLY A 262 2.79 -17.92 21.01
N ARG A 263 3.58 -18.45 20.08
CA ARG A 263 3.25 -18.53 18.66
C ARG A 263 1.93 -19.27 18.46
N THR A 264 0.93 -18.58 17.92
CA THR A 264 -0.44 -19.06 17.73
C THR A 264 -0.82 -18.97 16.27
N GLU A 265 -1.34 -20.06 15.69
CA GLU A 265 -1.93 -20.05 14.35
C GLU A 265 -3.27 -19.33 14.39
N VAL A 266 -3.51 -18.44 13.42
CA VAL A 266 -4.77 -17.70 13.30
C VAL A 266 -5.44 -18.02 11.97
N HIS A 267 -6.76 -18.09 12.00
CA HIS A 267 -7.62 -18.51 10.90
C HIS A 267 -8.53 -17.38 10.45
N GLU A 268 -9.14 -17.53 9.27
CA GLU A 268 -10.11 -16.56 8.77
C GLU A 268 -11.21 -16.29 9.80
N ASN A 269 -11.51 -15.01 10.00
CA ASN A 269 -12.48 -14.48 10.95
C ASN A 269 -12.09 -14.55 12.43
N ASP A 270 -10.88 -15.04 12.77
CA ASP A 270 -10.35 -14.87 14.13
C ASP A 270 -10.27 -13.39 14.48
N VAL A 271 -10.69 -13.07 15.71
CA VAL A 271 -10.64 -11.71 16.24
C VAL A 271 -9.38 -11.56 17.07
N ILE A 272 -8.53 -10.61 16.68
CA ILE A 272 -7.30 -10.29 17.38
C ILE A 272 -7.50 -8.98 18.14
N LEU A 273 -7.31 -9.01 19.46
CA LEU A 273 -7.23 -7.81 20.28
C LEU A 273 -5.79 -7.62 20.76
N VAL A 274 -5.28 -6.42 20.56
CA VAL A 274 -3.92 -6.03 20.91
C VAL A 274 -3.99 -5.01 22.04
N GLY A 275 -3.55 -5.42 23.23
CA GLY A 275 -3.68 -4.67 24.46
C GLY A 275 -5.02 -4.87 25.19
N GLY A 276 -5.14 -4.27 26.38
CA GLY A 276 -6.38 -4.28 27.19
C GLY A 276 -6.42 -5.28 28.35
N GLY A 277 -5.45 -6.20 28.48
CA GLY A 277 -5.46 -7.21 29.56
C GLY A 277 -4.11 -7.37 30.25
N ALA A 278 -3.61 -6.26 30.81
CA ALA A 278 -2.45 -6.26 31.69
C ALA A 278 -2.62 -7.25 32.84
N GLY A 279 -1.56 -7.99 33.18
CA GLY A 279 -1.55 -8.90 34.34
C GLY A 279 -2.31 -10.22 34.17
N LEU A 280 -2.98 -10.46 33.04
CA LEU A 280 -3.62 -11.76 32.78
C LEU A 280 -2.59 -12.85 32.42
N GLU A 281 -2.87 -14.09 32.82
CA GLU A 281 -2.04 -15.25 32.47
C GLU A 281 -2.35 -15.77 31.05
N ASP A 282 -1.45 -16.59 30.49
CA ASP A 282 -1.69 -17.24 29.19
C ASP A 282 -2.96 -18.11 29.26
N GLY A 283 -3.77 -18.05 28.20
CA GLY A 283 -5.04 -18.78 28.16
C GLY A 283 -6.19 -18.14 28.94
N ALA A 284 -5.98 -17.05 29.69
CA ALA A 284 -7.05 -16.30 30.34
C ALA A 284 -8.01 -15.68 29.32
N PHE A 285 -9.30 -15.61 29.65
CA PHE A 285 -10.31 -14.96 28.82
C PHE A 285 -10.49 -13.50 29.21
N LEU A 286 -10.61 -12.66 28.19
CA LEU A 286 -10.95 -11.25 28.33
C LEU A 286 -12.45 -11.12 28.64
N ASP A 287 -12.77 -10.46 29.75
CA ASP A 287 -14.14 -10.11 30.11
C ASP A 287 -14.59 -8.86 29.31
N ASP A 288 -15.85 -8.84 28.89
CA ASP A 288 -16.48 -7.72 28.18
C ASP A 288 -16.57 -6.45 29.05
N THR A 289 -16.35 -6.57 30.37
CA THR A 289 -16.23 -5.43 31.30
C THR A 289 -14.87 -4.72 31.23
N MET A 290 -13.86 -5.31 30.59
CA MET A 290 -12.52 -4.71 30.51
C MET A 290 -12.48 -3.54 29.52
N LYS A 291 -11.88 -2.42 29.94
CA LYS A 291 -11.71 -1.24 29.09
C LYS A 291 -10.70 -1.51 27.98
N THR A 292 -11.18 -1.55 26.74
CA THR A 292 -10.38 -1.78 25.53
C THR A 292 -10.23 -0.51 24.67
N GLU A 293 -10.56 0.65 25.23
CA GLU A 293 -10.55 1.96 24.56
C GLU A 293 -9.16 2.37 24.03
N HIS A 294 -8.10 1.77 24.58
CA HIS A 294 -6.71 1.99 24.16
C HIS A 294 -6.09 0.78 23.46
N SER A 295 -6.91 -0.18 23.05
CA SER A 295 -6.48 -1.38 22.33
C SER A 295 -6.67 -1.21 20.82
N ALA A 296 -6.03 -2.07 20.05
CA ALA A 296 -6.34 -2.24 18.63
C ALA A 296 -7.10 -3.55 18.43
N ARG A 297 -8.10 -3.55 17.55
CA ARG A 297 -8.87 -4.76 17.21
C ARG A 297 -8.75 -5.06 15.73
N PHE A 298 -8.50 -6.33 15.41
CA PHE A 298 -8.42 -6.82 14.05
C PHE A 298 -9.28 -8.05 13.86
N VAL A 299 -9.61 -8.33 12.60
CA VAL A 299 -10.19 -9.59 12.15
C VAL A 299 -9.29 -10.14 11.05
N VAL A 300 -8.96 -11.42 11.14
CA VAL A 300 -8.22 -12.11 10.07
C VAL A 300 -9.12 -12.27 8.86
N LYS A 301 -8.62 -11.92 7.68
CA LYS A 301 -9.30 -12.07 6.39
C LYS A 301 -8.39 -12.77 5.41
N ILE A 302 -8.98 -13.48 4.45
CA ILE A 302 -8.23 -14.09 3.35
C ILE A 302 -8.55 -13.32 2.07
N ASP A 303 -7.51 -12.86 1.37
CA ASP A 303 -7.67 -12.23 0.06
C ASP A 303 -7.76 -13.32 -1.01
N SER A 304 -8.98 -13.56 -1.51
CA SER A 304 -9.25 -14.54 -2.57
C SER A 304 -8.74 -14.11 -3.95
N LYS A 305 -8.30 -12.86 -4.11
CA LYS A 305 -7.74 -12.36 -5.38
C LYS A 305 -6.33 -12.87 -5.66
N PHE A 306 -5.74 -13.64 -4.74
CA PHE A 306 -4.46 -14.35 -4.92
C PHE A 306 -4.65 -15.83 -5.28
N SER A 307 -5.89 -16.27 -5.48
CA SER A 307 -6.24 -17.65 -5.84
C SER A 307 -6.65 -17.82 -7.32
N ASP A 308 -6.55 -16.75 -8.13
CA ASP A 308 -6.90 -16.73 -9.56
C ASP A 308 -5.72 -16.23 -10.42
#